data_AF-A0A366KG15-F1
#
_entry.id   AF-A0A366KG15-F1
#
_cell.length_a   1.000
_cell.length_b   1.000
_cell.length_c   1.000
_cell.angle_alpha   90.00
_cell.angle_beta   90.00
_cell.angle_gamma   90.00
#
_symmetry.space_group_name_H-M   'P 1'
#
loop_
_entity.id
_entity.type
_entity.pdbx_description
1 polymer ?
#
loop_
_entity_poly.entity_id
_entity_poly.type
_entity_poly.pdbx_seq_one_letter_code
_entity_poly.pdbx_strand_id
1 'polypeptide(L)'
;MVIASPAVGFIAALLIFGVYCLVQAIKRSGKRAKGKHGSEGRSPEDGGRPDEHPGRLGYRVEPRPDHEESVEEQEARFRRSYRAAFDCEPCNMRPAGDLIADIEECAGVDVAKRGKHQEQFARYGKGAWMWVIVTREHIRKGRYEGWPTIEVWLDGESAGYLTPLQTSRHYFQVPEGGGVTQAHIQQDNKTGVYHMRVELPPKHDEIFLEPFIERHPVARPVPRLSAGPPPPPPSM
;
A
#
# COMPACT_ATOMS: atom_id res chain seq x y z
N MET A 1 -11.11 8.48 -48.74
CA MET A 1 -11.79 7.17 -48.69
C MET A 1 -10.85 6.20 -47.97
N VAL A 2 -11.00 6.06 -46.64
CA VAL A 2 -10.07 5.26 -45.81
C VAL A 2 -10.58 3.84 -45.78
N ILE A 3 -9.85 2.93 -46.44
CA ILE A 3 -10.14 1.50 -46.42
C ILE A 3 -9.64 0.97 -45.07
N ALA A 4 -10.56 0.84 -44.11
CA ALA A 4 -10.28 0.18 -42.85
C ALA A 4 -9.96 -1.29 -43.13
N SER A 5 -8.69 -1.68 -42.94
CA SER A 5 -8.22 -3.02 -43.21
C SER A 5 -8.90 -4.02 -42.26
N PRO A 6 -9.53 -5.10 -42.77
CA PRO A 6 -10.27 -6.08 -41.95
C PRO A 6 -9.39 -6.79 -40.91
N ALA A 7 -8.05 -6.73 -41.06
CA ALA A 7 -7.10 -7.26 -40.09
C ALA A 7 -7.15 -6.53 -38.73
N VAL A 8 -7.45 -5.23 -38.71
CA VAL A 8 -7.50 -4.45 -37.45
C VAL A 8 -8.72 -4.82 -36.62
N GLY A 9 -9.85 -5.11 -37.28
CA GLY A 9 -11.06 -5.60 -36.62
C GLY A 9 -10.88 -6.98 -35.98
N PHE A 10 -10.13 -7.87 -36.63
CA PHE A 10 -9.81 -9.20 -36.09
C PHE A 10 -8.90 -9.13 -34.85
N ILE A 11 -7.89 -8.25 -34.86
CA ILE A 11 -6.99 -8.09 -33.70
C ILE A 11 -7.76 -7.51 -32.50
N ALA A 12 -8.63 -6.52 -32.73
CA ALA A 12 -9.47 -5.97 -31.68
C ALA A 12 -10.44 -7.02 -31.10
N ALA A 13 -11.05 -7.85 -31.96
CA ALA A 13 -11.95 -8.92 -31.52
C ALA A 13 -11.21 -10.00 -30.70
N LEU A 14 -9.98 -10.37 -31.08
CA LEU A 14 -9.17 -11.33 -30.32
C LEU A 14 -8.74 -10.79 -28.95
N LEU A 15 -8.41 -9.50 -28.85
CA LEU A 15 -8.09 -8.86 -27.58
C LEU A 15 -9.30 -8.79 -26.65
N ILE A 16 -10.48 -8.43 -27.18
CA ILE A 16 -11.74 -8.42 -26.42
C ILE A 16 -12.09 -9.84 -25.95
N PHE A 17 -11.95 -10.84 -26.82
CA PHE A 17 -12.20 -12.23 -26.47
C PHE A 17 -11.20 -12.77 -25.44
N GLY A 18 -9.92 -12.42 -25.55
CA GLY A 18 -8.89 -12.78 -24.57
C GLY A 18 -9.16 -12.19 -23.18
N VAL A 19 -9.52 -10.91 -23.11
CA VAL A 19 -9.92 -10.25 -21.84
C VAL A 19 -11.20 -10.89 -21.28
N TYR A 20 -12.18 -11.19 -22.13
CA TYR A 20 -13.41 -11.86 -21.73
C TYR A 20 -13.15 -13.27 -21.17
N CYS A 21 -12.29 -14.06 -21.83
CA CYS A 21 -11.88 -15.39 -21.35
C CYS A 21 -11.14 -15.31 -20.01
N LEU A 22 -10.28 -14.30 -19.81
CA LEU A 22 -9.56 -14.10 -18.55
C LEU A 22 -10.52 -13.75 -17.40
N VAL A 23 -11.49 -12.86 -17.64
CA VAL A 23 -12.53 -12.49 -16.66
C VAL A 23 -13.42 -13.69 -16.31
N GLN A 24 -13.80 -14.51 -17.31
CA GLN A 24 -14.57 -15.74 -17.09
C GLN A 24 -13.78 -16.80 -16.32
N ALA A 25 -12.47 -16.93 -16.56
CA ALA A 25 -11.61 -17.86 -15.83
C ALA A 25 -11.50 -17.46 -14.34
N ILE A 26 -11.32 -16.17 -14.06
CA ILE A 26 -11.28 -15.63 -12.69
C ILE A 26 -12.65 -15.80 -11.98
N LYS A 27 -13.76 -15.62 -12.70
CA LYS A 27 -15.10 -15.89 -12.15
C LYS A 27 -15.36 -17.37 -11.87
N ARG A 28 -14.81 -18.28 -12.70
CA ARG A 28 -14.98 -19.74 -12.52
C ARG A 28 -14.08 -20.31 -11.42
N SER A 29 -12.88 -19.75 -11.21
CA SER A 29 -12.02 -20.15 -10.08
C SER A 29 -12.61 -19.74 -8.73
N GLY A 30 -13.46 -18.72 -8.68
CA GLY A 30 -14.16 -18.28 -7.46
C GLY A 30 -15.39 -19.10 -7.04
N LYS A 31 -15.85 -20.09 -7.83
CA LYS A 31 -17.10 -20.83 -7.57
C LYS A 31 -16.96 -22.34 -7.36
N ARG A 32 -15.74 -22.90 -7.31
CA ARG A 32 -15.54 -24.35 -7.18
C ARG A 32 -14.74 -24.74 -5.93
N ALA A 33 -15.35 -24.56 -4.75
CA ALA A 33 -15.05 -25.36 -3.56
C ALA A 33 -16.06 -25.08 -2.44
N LYS A 34 -17.30 -25.58 -2.57
CA LYS A 34 -18.16 -25.81 -1.40
C LYS A 34 -19.12 -26.98 -1.65
N GLY A 35 -18.75 -28.12 -1.06
CA GLY A 35 -19.63 -29.15 -0.52
C GLY A 35 -20.52 -29.95 -1.46
N LYS A 36 -20.26 -31.27 -1.53
CA LYS A 36 -21.35 -32.25 -1.46
C LYS A 36 -20.91 -33.46 -0.63
N HIS A 37 -21.43 -33.52 0.59
CA HIS A 37 -21.49 -34.73 1.40
C HIS A 37 -22.36 -35.77 0.67
N GLY A 38 -21.90 -37.02 0.66
CA GLY A 38 -22.69 -38.21 0.38
C GLY A 38 -22.27 -39.28 1.38
N SER A 39 -23.08 -39.44 2.42
CA SER A 39 -22.98 -40.42 3.48
C SER A 39 -23.45 -41.80 3.00
N GLU A 40 -22.66 -42.84 3.19
CA GLU A 40 -23.14 -44.22 3.36
C GLU A 40 -22.26 -44.93 4.38
N GLY A 41 -22.90 -45.63 5.32
CA GLY A 41 -22.34 -45.96 6.63
C GLY A 41 -21.66 -47.32 6.75
N ARG A 42 -20.90 -47.46 7.83
CA ARG A 42 -20.76 -48.66 8.68
C ARG A 42 -19.84 -48.35 9.87
N SER A 43 -20.35 -48.57 11.09
CA SER A 43 -19.55 -48.94 12.28
C SER A 43 -18.87 -50.30 12.05
N PRO A 44 -17.81 -50.71 12.80
CA PRO A 44 -17.60 -50.41 14.23
C PRO A 44 -16.13 -50.17 14.71
N GLU A 45 -16.06 -49.70 15.95
CA GLU A 45 -15.04 -49.92 16.98
C GLU A 45 -13.58 -49.43 16.82
N ASP A 46 -13.10 -48.94 17.98
CA ASP A 46 -11.75 -49.01 18.53
C ASP A 46 -10.92 -47.72 18.60
N GLY A 47 -10.30 -47.55 19.77
CA GLY A 47 -9.79 -46.29 20.31
C GLY A 47 -8.44 -45.81 19.75
N GLY A 48 -8.08 -44.58 20.15
CA GLY A 48 -6.73 -44.06 19.99
C GLY A 48 -6.65 -42.55 19.79
N ARG A 49 -6.20 -41.85 20.84
CA ARG A 49 -5.48 -40.56 20.95
C ARG A 49 -5.85 -39.37 20.03
N PRO A 50 -5.97 -38.14 20.58
CA PRO A 50 -5.99 -36.94 19.75
C PRO A 50 -4.56 -36.56 19.35
N ASP A 51 -4.24 -36.73 18.06
CA ASP A 51 -3.10 -36.05 17.44
C ASP A 51 -3.49 -34.58 17.18
N GLU A 52 -2.81 -33.68 17.87
CA GLU A 52 -2.81 -32.25 17.61
C GLU A 52 -2.23 -31.97 16.21
N HIS A 53 -2.99 -31.28 15.37
CA HIS A 53 -2.48 -30.56 14.22
C HIS A 53 -2.60 -29.05 14.49
N PRO A 54 -1.51 -28.35 14.86
CA PRO A 54 -1.53 -26.90 14.99
C PRO A 54 -1.25 -26.30 13.61
N GLY A 55 -2.27 -25.83 12.90
CA GLY A 55 -2.02 -25.30 11.56
C GLY A 55 -3.18 -24.77 10.75
N ARG A 56 -4.27 -24.28 11.37
CA ARG A 56 -5.28 -23.49 10.65
C ARG A 56 -6.18 -22.73 11.61
N LEU A 57 -5.72 -21.57 12.10
CA LEU A 57 -6.60 -20.58 12.73
C LEU A 57 -7.49 -19.95 11.65
N GLY A 58 -8.55 -20.65 11.29
CA GLY A 58 -9.67 -20.10 10.53
C GLY A 58 -10.53 -19.29 11.49
N TYR A 59 -10.28 -17.99 11.61
CA TYR A 59 -11.20 -17.10 12.33
C TYR A 59 -12.44 -16.90 11.46
N ARG A 60 -13.53 -17.59 11.82
CA ARG A 60 -14.87 -17.26 11.33
C ARG A 60 -15.54 -16.42 12.40
N VAL A 61 -15.56 -15.11 12.20
CA VAL A 61 -16.37 -14.20 13.00
C VAL A 61 -17.80 -14.37 12.52
N GLU A 62 -18.65 -15.02 13.32
CA GLU A 62 -20.06 -15.18 13.03
C GLU A 62 -20.74 -13.78 13.07
N PRO A 63 -21.47 -13.36 12.02
CA PRO A 63 -22.25 -12.13 12.05
C PRO A 63 -23.30 -12.19 13.17
N ARG A 64 -23.53 -11.09 13.88
CA ARG A 64 -24.72 -10.97 14.73
C ARG A 64 -25.97 -10.94 13.84
N PRO A 65 -27.08 -11.63 14.20
CA PRO A 65 -28.14 -11.95 13.24
C PRO A 65 -29.07 -10.78 12.86
N ASP A 66 -28.95 -9.61 13.46
CA ASP A 66 -30.00 -8.58 13.46
C ASP A 66 -29.52 -7.12 13.34
N HIS A 67 -28.23 -6.86 13.11
CA HIS A 67 -27.68 -5.51 12.91
C HIS A 67 -26.96 -5.42 11.57
N GLU A 68 -27.44 -4.55 10.66
CA GLU A 68 -26.67 -4.15 9.47
C GLU A 68 -25.52 -3.26 9.94
N GLU A 69 -24.39 -3.89 10.26
CA GLU A 69 -23.16 -3.21 10.65
C GLU A 69 -22.67 -2.31 9.51
N SER A 70 -22.37 -1.05 9.83
CA SER A 70 -21.85 -0.13 8.81
C SER A 70 -20.47 -0.59 8.32
N VAL A 71 -20.04 -0.11 7.15
CA VAL A 71 -18.67 -0.39 6.64
C VAL A 71 -17.62 0.07 7.66
N GLU A 72 -17.84 1.21 8.30
CA GLU A 72 -16.94 1.75 9.33
C GLU A 72 -16.88 0.85 10.58
N GLU A 73 -18.03 0.37 11.05
CA GLU A 73 -18.12 -0.55 12.18
C GLU A 73 -17.43 -1.88 11.86
N GLN A 74 -17.63 -2.40 10.65
CA GLN A 74 -16.98 -3.62 10.18
C GLN A 74 -15.45 -3.46 10.09
N GLU A 75 -14.96 -2.34 9.56
CA GLU A 75 -13.53 -2.00 9.50
C GLU A 75 -12.94 -1.83 10.90
N ALA A 76 -13.63 -1.14 11.81
CA ALA A 76 -13.20 -0.96 13.20
C ALA A 76 -13.14 -2.29 13.95
N ARG A 77 -14.14 -3.16 13.79
CA ARG A 77 -14.14 -4.49 14.40
C ARG A 77 -13.01 -5.36 13.87
N PHE A 78 -12.82 -5.40 12.54
CA PHE A 78 -11.73 -6.14 11.93
C PHE A 78 -10.39 -5.67 12.49
N ARG A 79 -10.20 -4.36 12.61
CA ARG A 79 -8.98 -3.75 13.15
C ARG A 79 -8.68 -4.13 14.59
N ARG A 80 -9.69 -4.06 15.48
CA ARG A 80 -9.56 -4.51 16.88
C ARG A 80 -9.16 -5.98 16.95
N SER A 81 -9.81 -6.84 16.15
CA SER A 81 -9.48 -8.26 16.12
C SER A 81 -8.08 -8.54 15.55
N TYR A 82 -7.64 -7.77 14.54
CA TYR A 82 -6.31 -7.87 13.96
C TYR A 82 -5.27 -7.51 15.02
N ARG A 83 -5.39 -6.35 15.67
CA ARG A 83 -4.43 -5.92 16.69
C ARG A 83 -4.40 -6.80 17.93
N ALA A 84 -5.55 -7.29 18.40
CA ALA A 84 -5.60 -8.22 19.53
C ALA A 84 -4.82 -9.53 19.27
N ALA A 85 -4.61 -9.89 18.00
CA ALA A 85 -3.85 -11.07 17.61
C ALA A 85 -2.33 -10.82 17.43
N PHE A 86 -1.87 -9.56 17.46
CA PHE A 86 -0.46 -9.21 17.30
C PHE A 86 0.06 -8.48 18.52
N ASP A 87 1.26 -8.85 18.96
CA ASP A 87 2.01 -8.01 19.88
C ASP A 87 2.33 -6.69 19.17
N CYS A 88 1.74 -5.61 19.67
CA CYS A 88 1.84 -4.27 19.09
C CYS A 88 2.92 -3.43 19.79
N GLU A 89 3.77 -4.03 20.64
CA GLU A 89 4.82 -3.31 21.34
C GLU A 89 5.91 -2.81 20.37
N PRO A 90 6.14 -1.48 20.27
CA PRO A 90 7.18 -0.96 19.39
C PRO A 90 8.58 -1.35 19.87
N CYS A 91 9.42 -1.84 18.95
CA CYS A 91 10.75 -2.34 19.28
C CYS A 91 11.87 -1.28 19.27
N ASN A 92 11.57 -0.03 18.92
CA ASN A 92 12.47 1.11 19.03
C ASN A 92 11.99 2.14 20.05
N MET A 93 12.88 3.05 20.44
CA MET A 93 12.52 4.15 21.34
C MET A 93 11.58 5.13 20.64
N ARG A 94 10.57 5.60 21.38
CA ARG A 94 9.68 6.66 20.88
C ARG A 94 10.50 7.95 20.65
N PRO A 95 10.47 8.54 19.44
CA PRO A 95 11.11 9.82 19.18
C PRO A 95 10.36 10.96 19.88
N ALA A 96 11.03 12.09 20.07
CA ALA A 96 10.40 13.29 20.60
C ALA A 96 9.34 13.84 19.62
N GLY A 97 8.21 14.31 20.15
CA GLY A 97 7.16 14.95 19.38
C GLY A 97 5.76 14.55 19.81
N ASP A 98 4.78 15.29 19.30
CA ASP A 98 3.38 15.09 19.59
C ASP A 98 2.86 13.82 18.93
N LEU A 99 2.08 13.05 19.69
CA LEU A 99 1.43 11.85 19.17
C LEU A 99 0.30 12.29 18.24
N ILE A 100 0.28 11.78 17.00
CA ILE A 100 -0.76 12.11 16.02
C ILE A 100 -2.14 11.68 16.53
N ALA A 101 -2.26 10.44 16.99
CA ALA A 101 -3.45 9.87 17.60
C ALA A 101 -3.09 8.58 18.34
N ASP A 102 -3.96 8.16 19.26
CA ASP A 102 -3.84 6.86 19.90
C ASP A 102 -3.97 5.73 18.88
N ILE A 103 -3.12 4.72 19.01
CA ILE A 103 -3.07 3.63 18.04
C ILE A 103 -4.44 2.99 17.86
N GLU A 104 -5.24 2.83 18.92
CA GLU A 104 -6.58 2.22 18.90
C GLU A 104 -7.54 2.87 17.89
N GLU A 105 -7.35 4.16 17.62
CA GLU A 105 -8.18 4.95 16.69
C GLU A 105 -7.64 4.93 15.26
N CYS A 106 -6.33 4.67 15.08
CA CYS A 106 -5.67 4.69 13.80
C CYS A 106 -6.01 3.50 12.89
N ALA A 107 -5.62 3.57 11.62
CA ALA A 107 -5.59 2.48 10.66
C ALA A 107 -4.29 2.54 9.83
N GLY A 108 -3.71 1.37 9.54
CA GLY A 108 -2.47 1.28 8.77
C GLY A 108 -2.61 1.71 7.31
N VAL A 109 -1.73 2.59 6.86
CA VAL A 109 -1.64 3.14 5.50
C VAL A 109 -0.34 2.71 4.85
N ASP A 110 -0.39 2.17 3.64
CA ASP A 110 0.81 1.70 2.93
C ASP A 110 1.78 2.83 2.59
N VAL A 111 3.05 2.62 2.96
CA VAL A 111 4.17 3.51 2.59
C VAL A 111 4.70 3.10 1.21
N ALA A 112 4.81 4.07 0.30
CA ALA A 112 5.30 3.84 -1.06
C ALA A 112 6.83 3.68 -1.11
N LYS A 113 7.37 3.42 -2.30
CA LYS A 113 8.82 3.29 -2.56
C LYS A 113 9.56 2.20 -1.78
N ARG A 114 8.83 1.20 -1.24
CA ARG A 114 9.36 0.04 -0.51
C ARG A 114 10.64 -0.60 -1.07
N GLY A 115 10.79 -0.68 -2.40
CA GLY A 115 11.97 -1.29 -3.03
C GLY A 115 13.30 -0.63 -2.67
N LYS A 116 13.30 0.65 -2.27
CA LYS A 116 14.51 1.38 -1.87
C LYS A 116 14.89 1.22 -0.40
N HIS A 117 13.97 0.73 0.44
CA HIS A 117 14.11 0.70 1.89
C HIS A 117 14.10 -0.73 2.45
N GLN A 118 14.32 -1.74 1.60
CA GLN A 118 14.25 -3.16 2.00
C GLN A 118 15.28 -3.52 3.07
N GLU A 119 16.50 -3.00 2.97
CA GLU A 119 17.54 -3.25 3.97
C GLU A 119 17.16 -2.65 5.32
N GLN A 120 16.68 -1.39 5.32
CA GLN A 120 16.18 -0.71 6.52
C GLN A 120 15.07 -1.53 7.19
N PHE A 121 14.08 -2.00 6.42
CA PHE A 121 12.97 -2.81 6.95
C PHE A 121 13.42 -4.19 7.45
N ALA A 122 14.37 -4.81 6.76
CA ALA A 122 14.90 -6.12 7.15
C ALA A 122 15.61 -6.11 8.52
N ARG A 123 16.21 -4.98 8.93
CA ARG A 123 16.86 -4.83 10.24
C ARG A 123 15.90 -5.03 11.41
N TYR A 124 14.63 -4.63 11.26
CA TYR A 124 13.58 -4.83 12.28
C TYR A 124 12.87 -6.18 12.09
N GLY A 125 12.68 -6.59 10.84
CA GLY A 125 12.11 -7.90 10.51
C GLY A 125 10.58 -7.91 10.40
N LYS A 126 10.06 -9.08 10.02
CA LYS A 126 8.62 -9.29 9.76
C LYS A 126 7.83 -9.20 11.06
N GLY A 127 6.74 -8.43 11.02
CA GLY A 127 5.81 -8.29 12.15
C GLY A 127 6.27 -7.29 13.20
N ALA A 128 7.42 -6.64 13.01
CA ALA A 128 7.90 -5.62 13.93
C ALA A 128 6.96 -4.41 13.95
N TRP A 129 6.74 -3.89 15.15
CA TRP A 129 6.11 -2.59 15.40
C TRP A 129 7.18 -1.58 15.78
N MET A 130 7.02 -0.33 15.38
CA MET A 130 7.99 0.73 15.62
C MET A 130 7.32 2.09 15.72
N TRP A 131 7.94 2.97 16.47
CA TRP A 131 7.69 4.40 16.41
C TRP A 131 8.36 5.01 15.18
N VAL A 132 7.65 5.91 14.53
CA VAL A 132 8.12 6.67 13.36
C VAL A 132 7.74 8.15 13.52
N ILE A 133 8.48 9.01 12.82
CA ILE A 133 8.10 10.41 12.64
C ILE A 133 7.41 10.53 11.28
N VAL A 134 6.31 11.27 11.22
CA VAL A 134 5.63 11.63 9.98
C VAL A 134 5.66 13.15 9.79
N THR A 135 5.91 13.58 8.57
CA THR A 135 6.05 15.01 8.21
C THR A 135 5.30 15.32 6.93
N ARG A 136 4.76 16.54 6.81
CA ARG A 136 4.21 17.04 5.54
C ARG A 136 5.37 17.50 4.67
N GLU A 137 5.52 16.89 3.51
CA GLU A 137 6.63 17.14 2.59
C GLU A 137 6.13 17.20 1.15
N HIS A 138 7.06 17.34 0.19
CA HIS A 138 6.77 17.28 -1.23
C HIS A 138 7.59 16.18 -1.92
N ILE A 139 6.96 15.49 -2.87
CA ILE A 139 7.62 14.45 -3.66
C ILE A 139 8.75 15.09 -4.48
N ARG A 140 9.98 14.62 -4.24
CA ARG A 140 11.18 15.25 -4.82
C ARG A 140 11.45 14.90 -6.28
N LYS A 141 10.92 13.78 -6.80
CA LYS A 141 11.24 13.28 -8.15
C LYS A 141 10.11 12.46 -8.77
N GLY A 142 10.02 12.50 -10.10
CA GLY A 142 9.20 11.61 -10.93
C GLY A 142 7.86 12.22 -11.34
N ARG A 143 6.88 11.39 -11.71
CA ARG A 143 5.59 11.85 -12.27
C ARG A 143 4.84 12.85 -11.38
N TYR A 144 5.00 12.73 -10.06
CA TYR A 144 4.33 13.57 -9.08
C TYR A 144 5.30 14.51 -8.37
N GLU A 145 6.42 14.86 -9.00
CA GLU A 145 7.34 15.86 -8.42
C GLU A 145 6.61 17.15 -8.05
N GLY A 146 6.93 17.69 -6.88
CA GLY A 146 6.29 18.87 -6.30
C GLY A 146 4.90 18.61 -5.68
N TRP A 147 4.35 17.40 -5.76
CA TRP A 147 3.09 17.09 -5.09
C TRP A 147 3.28 16.95 -3.57
N PRO A 148 2.34 17.45 -2.74
CA PRO A 148 2.35 17.18 -1.32
C PRO A 148 2.33 15.68 -1.02
N THR A 149 3.01 15.29 0.05
CA THR A 149 3.05 13.93 0.57
C THR A 149 3.20 13.94 2.08
N ILE A 150 3.01 12.78 2.69
CA ILE A 150 3.42 12.52 4.07
C ILE A 150 4.67 11.64 3.98
N GLU A 151 5.81 12.17 4.40
CA GLU A 151 7.06 11.43 4.49
C GLU A 151 7.18 10.76 5.86
N VAL A 152 7.63 9.51 5.85
CA VAL A 152 7.80 8.67 7.03
C VAL A 152 9.28 8.51 7.30
N TRP A 153 9.69 8.74 8.54
CA TRP A 153 11.06 8.64 9.01
C TRP A 153 11.16 7.59 10.10
N LEU A 154 12.08 6.64 9.92
CA LEU A 154 12.37 5.57 10.86
C LEU A 154 13.83 5.72 11.32
N ASP A 155 14.01 5.94 12.62
CA ASP A 155 15.31 6.14 13.28
C ASP A 155 16.21 7.18 12.57
N GLY A 156 15.59 8.29 12.13
CA GLY A 156 16.26 9.42 11.49
C GLY A 156 16.51 9.26 9.98
N GLU A 157 16.15 8.12 9.39
CA GLU A 157 16.27 7.85 7.96
C GLU A 157 14.90 7.82 7.29
N SER A 158 14.78 8.40 6.09
CA SER A 158 13.55 8.33 5.30
C SER A 158 13.21 6.87 4.99
N ALA A 159 12.00 6.45 5.35
CA ALA A 159 11.43 5.13 5.14
C ALA A 159 10.45 5.10 3.94
N GLY A 160 10.33 6.22 3.23
CA GLY A 160 9.41 6.40 2.11
C GLY A 160 8.29 7.38 2.45
N TYR A 161 7.28 7.42 1.59
CA TYR A 161 6.22 8.43 1.67
C TYR A 161 4.89 7.89 1.14
N LEU A 162 3.79 8.56 1.49
CA LEU A 162 2.45 8.16 1.07
C LEU A 162 2.19 8.53 -0.40
N THR A 163 1.44 7.68 -1.12
CA THR A 163 1.02 8.02 -2.50
C THR A 163 0.13 9.27 -2.51
N PRO A 164 -0.03 9.98 -3.65
CA PRO A 164 -0.90 11.16 -3.72
C PRO A 164 -2.33 10.91 -3.23
N LEU A 165 -2.90 9.76 -3.58
CA LEU A 165 -4.24 9.34 -3.15
C LEU A 165 -4.35 9.13 -1.64
N GLN A 166 -3.32 8.53 -1.03
CA GLN A 166 -3.33 8.35 0.44
C GLN A 166 -3.08 9.69 1.13
N THR A 167 -2.21 10.51 0.56
CA THR A 167 -1.92 11.85 1.08
C THR A 167 -3.19 12.71 1.09
N SER A 168 -3.99 12.73 0.03
CA SER A 168 -5.25 13.49 0.00
C SER A 168 -6.30 13.04 1.02
N ARG A 169 -6.11 11.90 1.70
CA ARG A 169 -7.02 11.39 2.73
C ARG A 169 -6.52 11.56 4.16
N HIS A 170 -5.28 12.04 4.32
CA HIS A 170 -4.60 12.10 5.61
C HIS A 170 -3.77 13.39 5.83
N TYR A 171 -3.56 14.21 4.80
CA TYR A 171 -2.60 15.33 4.83
C TYR A 171 -2.79 16.26 6.03
N PHE A 172 -4.03 16.66 6.33
CA PHE A 172 -4.31 17.57 7.44
C PHE A 172 -4.38 16.91 8.81
N GLN A 173 -4.33 15.59 8.89
CA GLN A 173 -4.23 14.84 10.16
C GLN A 173 -2.81 14.85 10.73
N VAL A 174 -1.80 15.04 9.87
CA VAL A 174 -0.41 15.25 10.29
C VAL A 174 -0.21 16.74 10.52
N PRO A 175 0.23 17.26 11.68
CA PRO A 175 0.52 18.68 11.87
C PRO A 175 1.62 19.21 10.92
N GLU A 176 1.71 20.52 10.73
CA GLU A 176 2.74 21.12 9.87
C GLU A 176 4.17 20.84 10.36
N GLY A 177 4.39 20.84 11.68
CA GLY A 177 5.67 20.45 12.28
C GLY A 177 5.94 18.95 12.28
N GLY A 178 5.03 18.15 11.72
CA GLY A 178 5.05 16.69 11.82
C GLY A 178 4.53 16.18 13.15
N GLY A 179 4.72 14.89 13.38
CA GLY A 179 4.37 14.24 14.63
C GLY A 179 4.85 12.80 14.68
N VAL A 180 4.58 12.14 15.79
CA VAL A 180 5.00 10.77 16.07
C VAL A 180 3.80 9.85 15.96
N THR A 181 4.00 8.69 15.33
CA THR A 181 3.00 7.63 15.29
C THR A 181 3.68 6.26 15.25
N GLN A 182 2.90 5.19 15.26
CA GLN A 182 3.40 3.83 15.10
C GLN A 182 3.32 3.37 13.65
N ALA A 183 4.15 2.40 13.30
CA ALA A 183 4.12 1.69 12.04
C ALA A 183 4.41 0.21 12.28
N HIS A 184 3.99 -0.64 11.34
CA HIS A 184 4.33 -2.06 11.35
C HIS A 184 4.88 -2.54 10.02
N ILE A 185 5.80 -3.50 10.11
CA ILE A 185 6.42 -4.13 8.96
C ILE A 185 5.71 -5.44 8.64
N GLN A 186 5.21 -5.54 7.42
CA GLN A 186 4.72 -6.78 6.83
C GLN A 186 5.75 -7.31 5.84
N GLN A 187 5.73 -8.62 5.61
CA GLN A 187 6.51 -9.25 4.56
C GLN A 187 5.59 -10.07 3.68
N ASP A 188 5.65 -9.87 2.38
CA ASP A 188 4.92 -10.70 1.43
C ASP A 188 5.51 -12.11 1.44
N ASN A 189 4.68 -13.10 1.79
CA ASN A 189 5.13 -14.49 1.98
C ASN A 189 5.63 -15.15 0.68
N LYS A 190 5.32 -14.60 -0.50
CA LYS A 190 5.72 -15.20 -1.80
C LYS A 190 7.01 -14.60 -2.32
N THR A 191 7.17 -13.29 -2.16
CA THR A 191 8.28 -12.52 -2.74
C THR A 191 9.35 -12.18 -1.71
N GLY A 192 9.05 -12.31 -0.41
CA GLY A 192 9.95 -11.90 0.66
C GLY A 192 10.11 -10.39 0.81
N VAL A 193 9.39 -9.60 0.01
CA VAL A 193 9.47 -8.13 0.02
C VAL A 193 8.81 -7.59 1.29
N TYR A 194 9.50 -6.68 1.96
CA TYR A 194 8.99 -5.97 3.13
C TYR A 194 8.13 -4.76 2.71
N HIS A 195 7.09 -4.52 3.48
CA HIS A 195 6.14 -3.42 3.35
C HIS A 195 5.97 -2.76 4.71
N MET A 196 6.07 -1.43 4.76
CA MET A 196 5.71 -0.67 5.94
C MET A 196 4.29 -0.13 5.79
N ARG A 197 3.52 -0.20 6.86
CA ARG A 197 2.25 0.51 7.02
C ARG A 197 2.34 1.43 8.22
N VAL A 198 2.04 2.70 8.03
CA VAL A 198 2.03 3.70 9.09
C VAL A 198 0.62 3.87 9.63
N GLU A 199 0.46 3.93 10.94
CA GLU A 199 -0.83 4.09 11.60
C GLU A 199 -1.20 5.58 11.62
N LEU A 200 -2.28 5.93 10.93
CA LEU A 200 -2.83 7.29 10.90
C LEU A 200 -4.31 7.25 11.28
N PRO A 201 -4.91 8.38 11.71
CA PRO A 201 -6.35 8.45 11.96
C PRO A 201 -7.16 7.96 10.75
N PRO A 202 -8.42 7.54 10.95
CA PRO A 202 -9.26 7.04 9.86
C PRO A 202 -9.26 8.00 8.68
N LYS A 203 -9.14 7.44 7.47
CA LYS A 203 -9.17 8.22 6.23
C LYS A 203 -10.44 9.07 6.17
N HIS A 204 -10.30 10.32 5.73
CA HIS A 204 -11.44 11.14 5.33
C HIS A 204 -11.59 11.12 3.80
N ASP A 205 -12.62 11.81 3.28
CA ASP A 205 -12.78 12.03 1.85
C ASP A 205 -11.57 12.76 1.25
N GLU A 206 -11.30 12.51 -0.04
CA GLU A 206 -10.16 13.14 -0.71
C GLU A 206 -10.28 14.66 -0.71
N ILE A 207 -9.25 15.33 -0.22
CA ILE A 207 -9.18 16.79 -0.26
C ILE A 207 -8.40 17.27 -1.48
N PHE A 208 -8.71 18.50 -1.88
CA PHE A 208 -8.05 19.16 -2.99
C PHE A 208 -6.68 19.71 -2.58
N LEU A 209 -5.61 19.01 -2.99
CA LEU A 209 -4.23 19.36 -2.64
C LEU A 209 -3.49 20.21 -3.69
N GLU A 210 -4.12 20.54 -4.83
CA GLU A 210 -3.47 21.31 -5.89
C GLU A 210 -2.87 22.66 -5.45
N PRO A 211 -3.48 23.43 -4.53
CA PRO A 211 -2.93 24.70 -4.06
C PRO A 211 -1.57 24.56 -3.37
N PHE A 212 -1.24 23.36 -2.87
CA PHE A 212 -0.02 23.07 -2.14
C PHE A 212 1.07 22.45 -3.03
N ILE A 213 0.85 22.31 -4.34
CA ILE A 213 1.84 21.76 -5.26
C ILE A 213 2.97 22.79 -5.48
N GLU A 214 4.19 22.39 -5.16
CA GLU A 214 5.39 23.16 -5.46
C GLU A 214 5.71 23.05 -6.96
N ARG A 215 5.67 24.20 -7.64
CA ARG A 215 6.05 24.28 -9.05
C ARG A 215 7.44 24.88 -9.16
N HIS A 216 8.45 24.05 -9.41
CA HIS A 216 9.76 24.57 -9.79
C HIS A 216 9.64 25.23 -11.16
N PRO A 217 10.10 26.48 -11.34
CA PRO A 217 10.15 27.09 -12.66
C PRO A 217 11.08 26.25 -13.53
N VAL A 218 10.56 25.71 -14.64
CA VAL A 218 11.39 25.05 -15.65
C VAL A 218 12.43 26.07 -16.09
N ALA A 219 13.71 25.79 -15.87
CA ALA A 219 14.79 26.63 -16.39
C ALA A 219 14.55 26.81 -17.89
N ARG A 220 14.35 28.05 -18.34
CA ARG A 220 14.24 28.31 -19.78
C ARG A 220 15.52 27.76 -20.42
N PRO A 221 15.43 26.97 -21.50
CA PRO A 221 16.62 26.58 -22.22
C PRO A 221 17.36 27.86 -22.60
N VAL A 222 18.59 28.00 -22.09
CA VAL A 222 19.47 29.11 -22.48
C VAL A 222 19.62 29.00 -24.00
N PRO A 223 19.30 30.06 -24.78
CA PRO A 223 19.56 30.03 -26.21
C PRO A 223 21.02 29.65 -26.39
N ARG A 224 21.29 28.56 -27.13
CA ARG A 224 22.66 28.23 -27.50
C ARG A 224 23.18 29.47 -28.22
N LEU A 225 24.14 30.18 -27.63
CA LEU A 225 24.93 31.16 -28.36
C LEU A 225 25.44 30.42 -29.59
N SER A 226 25.01 30.85 -30.77
CA SER A 226 25.47 30.30 -32.03
C SER A 226 26.98 30.29 -31.98
N ALA A 227 27.59 29.12 -32.14
CA ALA A 227 29.04 29.02 -32.28
C ALA A 227 29.45 30.04 -33.36
N GLY A 228 30.31 30.99 -33.00
CA GLY A 228 30.84 31.95 -33.94
C GLY A 228 31.52 31.23 -35.11
N PRO A 229 31.69 31.90 -36.27
CA PRO A 229 32.34 31.30 -37.41
C PRO A 229 33.72 30.73 -37.00
N PRO A 230 34.13 29.58 -37.56
CA PRO A 230 35.41 28.98 -37.23
C PRO A 230 36.55 29.96 -37.53
N PRO A 231 37.64 29.93 -36.74
CA PRO A 231 38.77 30.83 -36.97
C PRO A 231 39.37 30.59 -38.37
N PRO A 232 39.89 31.63 -39.03
CA PRO A 232 40.51 31.49 -40.33
C PRO A 232 41.76 30.59 -40.25
N PRO A 233 42.08 29.85 -41.32
CA PRO A 233 43.25 28.99 -41.34
C PRO A 233 44.54 29.83 -41.22
N PRO A 234 45.60 29.28 -40.61
CA PRO A 234 46.87 29.97 -40.45
C PRO A 234 47.50 30.24 -41.83
N SER A 235 47.99 31.47 -42.01
CA SER A 235 48.75 31.88 -43.19
C SER A 235 50.12 31.19 -43.21
N MET A 236 50.49 30.57 -44.34
CA MET A 236 51.87 30.15 -44.62
C MET A 236 52.73 31.33 -45.03
#